data_AF-A0A2N7RQ34-F1
#
_entry.id   AF-A0A2N7RQ34-F1
#
_cell.length_a   1.000
_cell.length_b   1.000
_cell.length_c   1.000
_cell.angle_alpha   90.00
_cell.angle_beta   90.00
_cell.angle_gamma   90.00
#
_symmetry.space_group_name_H-M   'P 1'
#
loop_
_entity.id
_entity.type
_entity.pdbx_description
1 polymer ?
#
loop_
_entity_poly.entity_id
_entity_poly.type
_entity_poly.pdbx_seq_one_letter_code
_entity_poly.pdbx_strand_id
1 'polypeptide(L)'
;MRMVGSVRQDGRLSALLLAGERVYRVAAGQYLGPDHGRVTQVSEQALEYREVLREPGGGWRERRGSLALQKSGAAARASAPQDAPAEEAP
;
A
#
# COMPACT_ATOMS: atom_id res chain seq x y z
N MET A 1 6.75 -0.96 0.15
CA MET A 1 6.60 0.27 0.96
C MET A 1 5.67 -0.02 2.12
N ARG A 2 5.83 0.62 3.28
CA ARG A 2 4.96 0.38 4.44
C ARG A 2 4.67 1.66 5.22
N MET A 3 3.49 1.78 5.81
CA MET A 3 3.16 2.89 6.71
C MET A 3 3.76 2.61 8.10
N VAL A 4 4.55 3.55 8.59
CA VAL A 4 5.22 3.47 9.89
C VAL A 4 4.64 4.44 10.91
N GLY A 5 3.82 5.39 10.48
CA GLY A 5 3.20 6.36 11.37
C GLY A 5 2.36 7.38 10.63
N SER A 6 1.87 8.36 11.39
CA SER A 6 1.29 9.58 10.87
C SER A 6 1.79 10.76 11.70
N VAL A 7 1.81 11.95 11.11
CA VAL A 7 2.20 13.18 11.77
C VAL A 7 1.25 14.29 11.36
N ARG A 8 0.79 15.05 12.35
CA ARG A 8 -0.05 16.23 12.14
C ARG A 8 0.81 17.47 12.29
N GLN A 9 0.90 18.28 11.25
CA GLN A 9 1.57 19.59 11.29
C GLN A 9 0.71 20.61 10.57
N ASP A 10 0.65 21.84 11.08
CA ASP A 10 -0.14 22.94 10.50
C ASP A 10 -1.60 22.55 10.22
N GLY A 11 -2.19 21.77 11.14
CA GLY A 11 -3.56 21.26 11.01
C GLY A 11 -3.75 20.16 9.96
N ARG A 12 -2.73 19.84 9.14
CA ARG A 12 -2.77 18.77 8.13
C ARG A 12 -2.18 17.46 8.66
N LEU A 13 -2.96 16.39 8.53
CA LEU A 13 -2.50 15.03 8.79
C LEU A 13 -1.72 14.50 7.58
N SER A 14 -0.59 13.84 7.85
CA SER A 14 0.23 13.20 6.82
C SER A 14 0.69 11.83 7.29
N ALA A 15 0.74 10.86 6.41
CA ALA A 15 1.30 9.55 6.69
C ALA A 15 2.81 9.56 6.53
N LEU A 16 3.47 8.75 7.35
CA LEU A 16 4.88 8.44 7.24
C LEU A 16 5.02 7.05 6.61
N LEU A 17 5.63 7.01 5.43
CA LEU A 17 5.84 5.81 4.63
C LEU A 17 7.33 5.48 4.59
N LEU A 18 7.71 4.27 4.98
CA LEU A 18 9.06 3.76 4.78
C LEU A 18 9.14 3.06 3.41
N ALA A 19 10.03 3.58 2.56
CA ALA A 19 10.34 3.01 1.26
C ALA A 19 11.85 2.77 1.16
N GLY A 20 12.24 1.49 1.14
CA GLY A 20 13.64 1.11 1.34
C GLY A 20 14.10 1.57 2.73
N GLU A 21 15.11 2.43 2.75
CA GLU A 21 15.74 2.95 3.97
C GLU A 21 15.36 4.40 4.29
N ARG A 22 14.43 4.99 3.51
CA ARG A 22 14.02 6.39 3.68
C ARG A 22 12.55 6.49 4.08
N VAL A 23 12.27 7.41 5.00
CA VAL A 23 10.90 7.78 5.40
C VAL A 23 10.44 8.97 4.56
N TYR A 24 9.27 8.83 3.96
CA TYR A 24 8.59 9.85 3.18
C TYR A 24 7.30 10.27 3.88
N ARG A 25 7.00 11.57 3.83
CA ARG A 25 5.76 12.13 4.36
C ARG A 25 4.81 12.44 3.22
N VAL A 26 3.59 11.91 3.27
CA VAL A 26 2.56 12.15 2.25
C VAL A 26 1.25 12.60 2.88
N ALA A 27 0.58 13.54 2.22
CA ALA A 27 -0.72 14.06 2.64
C ALA A 27 -1.79 13.72 1.59
N ALA A 28 -3.07 13.94 1.90
CA ALA A 28 -4.14 13.78 0.93
C ALA A 28 -3.86 14.65 -0.32
N GLY A 29 -3.95 14.04 -1.50
CA GLY A 29 -3.63 14.66 -2.79
C GLY A 29 -2.18 14.50 -3.26
N GLN A 30 -1.25 14.06 -2.40
CA GLN A 30 0.13 13.74 -2.81
C GLN A 30 0.21 12.36 -3.48
N TYR A 31 1.37 12.06 -4.06
CA TYR A 31 1.66 10.78 -4.70
C TYR A 31 2.64 9.95 -3.88
N LEU A 32 2.56 8.63 -4.01
CA LEU A 32 3.45 7.64 -3.42
C LEU A 32 3.70 6.49 -4.40
N GLY A 33 4.78 5.76 -4.18
CA GLY A 33 5.05 4.56 -4.95
C GLY A 33 5.58 4.82 -6.36
N PRO A 34 6.10 3.77 -7.02
CA PRO A 34 6.48 3.82 -8.43
C PRO A 34 5.25 3.88 -9.37
N ASP A 35 4.10 3.35 -8.94
CA ASP A 35 2.85 3.28 -9.72
C ASP A 35 2.00 4.56 -9.69
N HIS A 36 2.60 5.70 -9.31
CA HIS A 36 1.91 7.00 -9.19
C HIS A 36 0.64 6.94 -8.31
N GLY A 37 0.74 6.27 -7.16
CA GLY A 37 -0.36 6.14 -6.21
C GLY A 37 -0.76 7.49 -5.62
N ARG A 38 -1.90 8.04 -6.02
CA ARG A 38 -2.45 9.28 -5.47
C ARG A 38 -3.16 9.00 -4.16
N VAL A 39 -2.73 9.65 -3.09
CA VAL A 39 -3.35 9.56 -1.77
C VAL A 39 -4.75 10.17 -1.82
N THR A 40 -5.75 9.37 -1.49
CA THR A 40 -7.15 9.82 -1.42
C THR A 40 -7.52 10.21 0.00
N GLN A 41 -7.03 9.47 1.00
CA GLN A 41 -7.31 9.72 2.40
C GLN A 41 -6.10 9.35 3.27
N VAL A 42 -5.88 10.12 4.33
CA VAL A 42 -4.86 9.85 5.35
C VAL A 42 -5.53 9.82 6.71
N SER A 43 -5.29 8.76 7.45
CA SER A 43 -5.75 8.58 8.82
C SER A 43 -4.58 8.18 9.71
N GLU A 44 -4.78 8.17 11.03
CA GLU A 44 -3.71 7.85 11.97
C GLU A 44 -3.31 6.37 11.93
N GLN A 45 -4.24 5.51 11.49
CA GLN A 45 -4.10 4.06 11.50
C GLN A 45 -3.89 3.47 10.10
N ALA A 46 -4.23 4.22 9.04
CA ALA A 46 -4.15 3.74 7.66
C ALA A 46 -4.06 4.90 6.68
N LEU A 47 -3.51 4.62 5.51
CA LEU A 47 -3.49 5.51 4.36
C LEU A 47 -4.19 4.82 3.18
N GLU A 48 -5.06 5.54 2.50
CA GLU A 48 -5.74 5.08 1.29
C GLU A 48 -5.23 5.84 0.07
N TYR A 49 -5.06 5.11 -1.02
CA TYR A 49 -4.49 5.63 -2.25
C TYR A 49 -5.08 4.93 -3.46
N ARG A 50 -4.99 5.59 -4.61
CA ARG A 50 -5.39 5.05 -5.89
C ARG A 50 -4.22 5.10 -6.87
N GLU A 51 -3.90 3.96 -7.45
CA GLU A 51 -2.84 3.78 -8.43
C GLU A 51 -3.43 3.51 -9.80
N VAL A 52 -2.69 3.88 -10.84
CA VAL A 52 -3.04 3.55 -12.22
C VAL A 52 -2.00 2.56 -12.74
N LEU A 53 -2.42 1.31 -12.88
CA LEU A 53 -1.57 0.24 -13.38
C LEU A 53 -1.71 0.17 -14.90
N ARG A 54 -0.59 0.07 -15.60
CA ARG A 54 -0.57 -0.19 -17.04
C ARG A 54 -0.58 -1.69 -17.26
N GLU A 55 -1.60 -2.20 -17.95
CA GLU A 55 -1.67 -3.61 -18.28
C GLU A 55 -0.86 -3.91 -19.54
N PRO A 56 -0.28 -5.13 -19.67
CA PRO A 56 0.57 -5.49 -20.80
C PRO A 56 -0.15 -5.40 -22.16
N GLY A 57 -1.49 -5.44 -22.18
CA GLY A 57 -2.32 -5.24 -23.37
C GLY A 57 -2.58 -3.77 -23.75
N GLY A 58 -1.95 -2.79 -23.08
CA GLY A 58 -2.10 -1.36 -23.37
C GLY A 58 -3.29 -0.66 -22.68
N GLY A 59 -4.06 -1.40 -21.88
CA GLY A 59 -5.11 -0.83 -21.02
C GLY A 59 -4.56 -0.17 -19.76
N TRP A 60 -5.37 0.70 -19.15
CA TRP A 60 -5.11 1.28 -17.84
C TRP A 60 -6.12 0.73 -16.84
N ARG A 61 -5.66 0.34 -15.65
CA ARG A 61 -6.51 -0.14 -14.57
C ARG A 61 -6.28 0.68 -13.30
N GLU A 62 -7.33 1.30 -12.79
CA GLU A 62 -7.28 1.92 -11.48
C GLU A 62 -7.35 0.86 -10.38
N ARG A 63 -6.38 0.86 -9.47
CA ARG A 63 -6.38 0.03 -8.26
C ARG A 63 -6.50 0.95 -7.04
N ARG A 64 -7.42 0.64 -6.14
CA ARG A 64 -7.44 1.24 -4.80
C ARG A 64 -6.61 0.38 -3.87
N GLY A 65 -5.68 1.01 -3.17
CA GLY A 65 -4.84 0.38 -2.17
C GLY A 65 -5.04 1.03 -0.80
N SER A 66 -4.77 0.27 0.25
CA SER A 66 -4.71 0.77 1.63
C SER A 66 -3.45 0.26 2.30
N LEU A 67 -2.69 1.16 2.92
CA LEU A 67 -1.54 0.83 3.75
C LEU A 67 -1.93 1.04 5.21
N ALA A 68 -2.09 -0.06 5.95
CA ALA A 68 -2.30 -0.01 7.39
C ALA A 68 -0.98 0.32 8.12
N LEU A 69 -1.11 0.98 9.27
CA LEU A 69 0.00 1.26 10.18
C LEU A 69 0.62 -0.05 10.66
N GLN A 70 1.87 -0.29 10.29
CA GLN A 70 2.61 -1.43 10.77
C GLN A 70 3.06 -1.17 12.20
N LYS A 71 2.29 -1.65 13.18
CA LYS A 71 2.75 -1.74 14.56
C LYS A 71 3.78 -2.86 14.65
N SER A 72 4.91 -2.59 15.29
CA SER A 72 5.94 -3.59 15.59
C SER A 72 5.37 -4.65 16.52
N GLY A 73 4.78 -5.70 15.95
CA GLY A 73 4.13 -6.78 16.69
C GLY A 73 3.86 -7.95 15.76
N ALA A 74 4.87 -8.81 15.58
CA ALA A 74 4.82 -10.21 15.19
C ALA A 74 3.76 -10.68 14.17
N ALA A 75 4.22 -11.09 12.97
CA ALA A 75 3.95 -12.43 12.41
C ALA A 75 4.59 -12.53 11.02
N ALA A 76 5.89 -12.83 10.99
CA ALA A 76 6.40 -13.66 9.91
C ALA A 76 5.79 -15.05 10.12
N ARG A 77 4.93 -15.51 9.21
CA ARG A 77 4.87 -16.90 8.69
C ARG A 77 3.62 -17.16 7.84
N ALA A 78 3.87 -17.91 6.76
CA ALA A 78 2.94 -18.64 5.91
C ALA A 78 2.25 -17.85 4.77
N SER A 79 2.95 -17.71 3.65
CA SER A 79 2.33 -17.94 2.34
C SER A 79 2.95 -19.23 1.78
N ALA A 80 2.31 -20.36 2.07
CA ALA A 80 2.64 -21.64 1.46
C ALA A 80 2.20 -21.61 -0.03
N PRO A 81 2.87 -22.37 -0.91
CA PRO A 81 2.51 -22.45 -2.33
C PRO A 81 1.16 -23.16 -2.47
N GLN A 82 0.20 -22.49 -3.09
CA GLN A 82 -1.07 -23.09 -3.47
C GLN A 82 -1.07 -23.27 -4.99
N ASP A 83 -0.40 -24.32 -5.45
CA ASP A 83 -0.63 -24.87 -6.80
C ASP A 83 -0.36 -26.38 -6.78
N ALA A 84 -1.40 -27.12 -6.38
CA ALA A 84 -1.69 -28.47 -6.85
C ALA A 84 -3.09 -28.87 -6.34
N PRO A 85 -4.05 -29.07 -7.25
CA PRO A 85 -4.98 -30.17 -7.12
C PRO A 85 -4.70 -31.17 -8.24
N ALA A 86 -4.07 -32.28 -7.86
CA ALA A 86 -4.26 -33.53 -8.58
C ALA A 86 -5.58 -34.11 -8.08
N GLU A 87 -6.69 -33.84 -8.77
CA GLU A 87 -7.88 -34.70 -8.71
C GLU A 87 -8.82 -34.39 -9.89
N GLU A 88 -8.66 -35.16 -10.97
CA GLU A 88 -9.69 -35.41 -12.00
C GLU A 88 -9.37 -36.83 -12.50
N ALA A 89 -9.88 -37.87 -11.82
CA ALA A 89 -11.06 -38.68 -12.17
C ALA A 89 -10.80 -39.67 -13.34
N PRO A 90 -11.65 -40.68 -13.59
CA PRO A 90 -12.66 -41.34 -12.76
C PRO A 90 -12.31 -42.79 -12.35
#